data_AF-A0A378I8C0-F1
#
_entry.id   AF-A0A378I8C0-F1
#
_cell.length_a   1.000
_cell.length_b   1.000
_cell.length_c   1.000
_cell.angle_alpha   90.00
_cell.angle_beta   90.00
_cell.angle_gamma   90.00
#
_symmetry.space_group_name_H-M   'P 1'
#
loop_
_entity.id
_entity.type
_entity.pdbx_description
1 polymer ?
#
loop_
_entity_poly.entity_id
_entity_poly.type
_entity_poly.pdbx_seq_one_letter_code
_entity_poly.pdbx_strand_id
1 'polypeptide(L)'
;MKTIIVSLGQLISSDISQFKASFQNSFLNRQLKFTGEDAWNWLLPHLPELRLAKINLNDLLGDFNSKFSTTLSFDEFRKNFNSMSQMNSDSLTRMKVLVDFLQSHPDVQILVVSHSNWSHFEFIMEQLDEILPYCRAGLIENDQAIPKGQILFAPSMTSQCEKHPDTLDWAIKRLKIDLNDPLISLLNTVQAVEGAEQFKYTPVGPNLRMEDFVNAATVFSSTSPRPN
;
A
#
# COMPACT_ATOMS: atom_id res chain seq x y z
N MET A 1 -6.79 22.00 -0.43
CA MET A 1 -5.63 21.13 -0.09
C MET A 1 -5.37 20.26 -1.31
N LYS A 2 -4.13 19.97 -1.72
CA LYS A 2 -3.87 19.06 -2.86
C LYS A 2 -3.77 17.63 -2.35
N THR A 3 -4.48 16.69 -2.97
CA THR A 3 -4.37 15.26 -2.62
C THR A 3 -3.69 14.49 -3.75
N ILE A 4 -2.57 13.84 -3.45
CA ILE A 4 -1.86 12.95 -4.36
C ILE A 4 -2.20 11.50 -3.99
N ILE A 5 -2.75 10.76 -4.94
CA ILE A 5 -3.17 9.36 -4.79
C ILE A 5 -2.07 8.45 -5.31
N VAL A 6 -1.61 7.54 -4.46
CA VAL A 6 -0.56 6.55 -4.78
C VAL A 6 -0.98 5.18 -4.26
N SER A 7 -0.30 4.13 -4.71
CA SER A 7 -0.39 2.82 -4.05
C SER A 7 0.78 2.56 -3.11
N LEU A 8 0.55 1.75 -2.07
CA LEU A 8 1.61 1.31 -1.17
C LEU A 8 2.70 0.54 -1.94
N GLY A 9 2.30 -0.31 -2.89
CA GLY A 9 3.25 -1.07 -3.73
C GLY A 9 4.19 -0.17 -4.54
N GLN A 10 3.75 1.02 -4.94
CA GLN A 10 4.60 2.01 -5.61
C GLN A 10 5.61 2.70 -4.69
N LEU A 11 5.35 2.71 -3.39
CA LEU A 11 6.25 3.28 -2.39
C LEU A 11 7.30 2.27 -1.93
N ILE A 12 6.90 1.02 -1.72
CA ILE A 12 7.74 0.02 -1.04
C ILE A 12 8.25 -1.13 -1.92
N SER A 13 7.77 -1.24 -3.17
CA SER A 13 8.20 -2.23 -4.16
C SER A 13 8.12 -3.69 -3.67
N SER A 14 6.93 -4.31 -3.75
CA SER A 14 6.75 -5.72 -3.39
C SER A 14 7.51 -6.69 -4.32
N ASP A 15 8.17 -7.70 -3.76
CA ASP A 15 9.02 -8.65 -4.50
C ASP A 15 8.58 -10.11 -4.29
N ILE A 16 7.83 -10.64 -5.25
CA ILE A 16 7.35 -12.03 -5.25
C ILE A 16 8.52 -13.03 -5.27
N SER A 17 9.68 -12.66 -5.82
CA SER A 17 10.85 -13.56 -5.86
C SER A 17 11.36 -13.83 -4.45
N GLN A 18 11.28 -12.86 -3.53
CA GLN A 18 11.64 -13.05 -2.12
C GLN A 18 10.65 -13.94 -1.37
N PHE A 19 9.35 -13.86 -1.67
CA PHE A 19 8.36 -14.81 -1.15
C PHE A 19 8.71 -16.24 -1.59
N LYS A 20 8.91 -16.44 -2.89
CA LYS A 20 9.23 -17.76 -3.46
C LYS A 20 10.53 -18.30 -2.87
N ALA A 21 11.59 -17.48 -2.81
CA ALA A 21 12.86 -17.88 -2.22
C ALA A 21 12.76 -18.24 -0.73
N SER A 22 11.98 -17.49 0.05
CA SER A 22 11.82 -17.76 1.49
C SER A 22 11.14 -19.10 1.75
N PHE A 23 10.03 -19.38 1.05
CA PHE A 23 9.38 -20.69 1.15
C PHE A 23 10.24 -21.82 0.58
N GLN A 24 10.94 -21.60 -0.53
CA GLN A 24 11.87 -22.58 -1.10
C GLN A 24 12.92 -23.01 -0.07
N ASN A 25 13.56 -22.04 0.60
CA ASN A 25 14.55 -22.32 1.64
C ASN A 25 13.93 -23.05 2.84
N SER A 26 12.73 -22.64 3.25
CA SER A 26 12.00 -23.29 4.35
C SER A 26 11.69 -24.76 4.06
N PHE A 27 11.32 -25.07 2.81
CA PHE A 27 11.03 -26.43 2.34
C PHE A 27 12.29 -27.29 2.18
N LEU A 28 13.37 -26.74 1.62
CA LEU A 28 14.65 -27.46 1.46
C LEU A 28 15.24 -27.88 2.81
N ASN A 29 15.19 -27.00 3.81
CA ASN A 29 15.65 -27.30 5.17
C ASN A 29 14.87 -28.44 5.83
N ARG A 30 13.67 -28.74 5.30
CA ARG A 30 12.78 -29.81 5.77
C ARG A 30 12.73 -31.01 4.82
N GLN A 31 13.56 -31.02 3.77
CA GLN A 31 13.60 -32.06 2.75
C GLN A 31 12.24 -32.31 2.07
N LEU A 32 11.42 -31.25 1.95
CA LEU A 32 10.14 -31.31 1.28
C LEU A 32 10.32 -31.19 -0.23
N LYS A 33 9.45 -31.85 -1.00
CA LYS A 33 9.50 -31.85 -2.48
C LYS A 33 8.81 -30.66 -3.12
N PHE A 34 8.27 -29.75 -2.32
CA PHE A 34 7.57 -28.55 -2.77
C PHE A 34 8.54 -27.39 -2.95
N THR A 35 8.13 -26.44 -3.79
CA THR A 35 8.90 -25.26 -4.16
C THR A 35 8.24 -23.99 -3.67
N GLY A 36 9.00 -22.88 -3.68
CA GLY A 36 8.42 -21.55 -3.49
C GLY A 36 7.34 -21.20 -4.50
N GLU A 37 7.43 -21.73 -5.73
CA GLU A 37 6.41 -21.57 -6.76
C GLU A 37 5.11 -22.30 -6.38
N ASP A 38 5.20 -23.51 -5.82
CA ASP A 38 4.04 -24.25 -5.35
C ASP A 38 3.30 -23.51 -4.23
N ALA A 39 4.07 -22.93 -3.28
CA ALA A 39 3.51 -22.08 -2.24
C ALA A 39 2.80 -20.84 -2.80
N TRP A 40 3.39 -20.19 -3.81
CA TRP A 40 2.80 -19.02 -4.45
C TRP A 40 1.51 -19.37 -5.19
N ASN A 41 1.53 -20.43 -6.00
CA ASN A 41 0.36 -20.88 -6.76
C ASN A 41 -0.79 -21.32 -5.85
N TRP A 42 -0.47 -21.93 -4.70
CA TRP A 42 -1.47 -22.23 -3.69
C TRP A 42 -2.04 -20.97 -3.04
N LEU A 43 -1.21 -19.96 -2.75
CA LEU A 43 -1.64 -18.73 -2.08
C LEU A 43 -2.53 -17.83 -2.96
N LEU A 44 -2.27 -17.77 -4.27
CA LEU A 44 -2.98 -16.91 -5.23
C LEU A 44 -4.52 -16.89 -5.05
N PRO A 45 -5.24 -18.02 -5.01
CA PRO A 45 -6.70 -18.03 -4.84
C PRO A 45 -7.17 -17.47 -3.50
N HIS A 46 -6.33 -17.45 -2.46
CA HIS A 46 -6.67 -16.92 -1.13
C HIS A 46 -6.39 -15.41 -0.99
N LEU A 47 -5.59 -14.82 -1.88
CA LEU A 47 -5.21 -13.41 -1.80
C LEU A 47 -6.41 -12.44 -1.80
N PRO A 48 -7.48 -12.62 -2.59
CA PRO A 48 -8.63 -11.72 -2.57
C PRO A 48 -9.30 -11.68 -1.19
N GLU A 49 -9.49 -12.83 -0.55
CA GLU A 49 -10.12 -12.91 0.78
C GLU A 49 -9.21 -12.33 1.87
N LEU A 50 -7.90 -12.59 1.80
CA LEU A 50 -6.91 -11.98 2.69
C LEU A 50 -6.90 -10.45 2.58
N ARG A 51 -6.96 -9.92 1.35
CA ARG A 51 -6.92 -8.47 1.10
C ARG A 51 -8.13 -7.74 1.65
N LEU A 52 -9.25 -8.45 1.74
CA LEU A 52 -10.50 -7.98 2.30
C LEU A 52 -10.66 -8.42 3.77
N ALA A 53 -9.63 -8.97 4.42
CA ALA A 53 -9.70 -9.48 5.79
C ALA A 53 -10.89 -10.44 6.06
N LYS A 54 -11.35 -11.18 5.04
CA LYS A 54 -12.38 -12.22 5.18
C LYS A 54 -11.83 -13.49 5.81
N ILE A 55 -10.53 -13.72 5.64
CA ILE A 55 -9.73 -14.76 6.30
C ILE A 55 -8.50 -14.10 6.92
N ASN A 56 -7.96 -14.69 7.98
CA ASN A 56 -6.72 -14.21 8.60
C ASN A 56 -5.53 -15.14 8.26
N LEU A 57 -4.30 -14.70 8.59
CA LEU A 57 -3.09 -15.46 8.27
C LEU A 57 -2.98 -16.78 9.05
N ASN A 58 -3.56 -16.84 10.25
CA ASN A 58 -3.55 -18.03 11.09
C ASN A 58 -4.47 -19.12 10.53
N ASP A 59 -5.62 -18.75 9.97
CA ASP A 59 -6.51 -19.68 9.26
C ASP A 59 -5.76 -20.30 8.07
N LEU A 60 -5.06 -19.47 7.28
CA LEU A 60 -4.25 -19.94 6.16
C LEU A 60 -3.09 -20.84 6.58
N LEU A 61 -2.46 -20.60 7.72
CA LEU A 61 -1.40 -21.47 8.22
C LEU A 61 -1.90 -22.91 8.42
N GLY A 62 -3.08 -23.08 9.00
CA GLY A 62 -3.69 -24.39 9.21
C GLY A 62 -3.85 -25.14 7.89
N ASP A 63 -4.46 -24.47 6.91
CA ASP A 63 -4.69 -25.03 5.58
C ASP A 63 -3.38 -25.28 4.82
N PHE A 64 -2.39 -24.39 4.96
CA PHE A 64 -1.07 -24.54 4.35
C PHE A 64 -0.33 -25.76 4.90
N ASN A 65 -0.27 -25.90 6.23
CA ASN A 65 0.38 -27.03 6.88
C ASN A 65 -0.28 -28.36 6.48
N SER A 66 -1.62 -28.37 6.37
CA SER A 66 -2.36 -29.53 5.84
C SER A 66 -1.98 -29.83 4.38
N LYS A 67 -2.04 -28.82 3.50
CA LYS A 67 -1.79 -28.95 2.06
C LYS A 67 -0.38 -29.46 1.74
N PHE A 68 0.62 -28.90 2.41
CA PHE A 68 2.03 -29.19 2.14
C PHE A 68 2.62 -30.22 3.11
N SER A 69 1.78 -30.79 4.00
CA SER A 69 2.21 -31.74 5.03
C SER A 69 3.38 -31.20 5.85
N THR A 70 3.27 -29.94 6.29
CA THR A 70 4.30 -29.23 7.06
C THR A 70 3.87 -28.97 8.49
N THR A 71 4.83 -28.60 9.32
CA THR A 71 4.60 -28.17 10.71
C THR A 71 5.26 -26.81 10.94
N LEU A 72 5.01 -25.85 10.03
CA LEU A 72 5.49 -24.49 10.21
C LEU A 72 4.78 -23.87 11.41
N SER A 73 5.55 -23.19 12.26
CA SER A 73 5.00 -22.30 13.26
C SER A 73 4.40 -21.05 12.61
N PHE A 74 3.54 -20.34 13.33
CA PHE A 74 2.98 -19.08 12.86
C PHE A 74 4.05 -18.05 12.54
N ASP A 75 5.09 -17.94 13.38
CA ASP A 75 6.19 -16.99 13.14
C ASP A 75 6.99 -17.33 11.89
N GLU A 76 7.26 -18.60 11.63
CA GLU A 76 7.96 -19.02 10.40
C GLU A 76 7.12 -18.75 9.15
N PHE A 77 5.83 -19.09 9.20
CA PHE A 77 4.92 -18.83 8.09
C PHE A 77 4.76 -17.33 7.84
N ARG A 78 4.54 -16.54 8.89
CA ARG A 78 4.48 -15.07 8.83
C ARG A 78 5.75 -14.49 8.25
N LYS A 79 6.93 -14.96 8.67
CA LYS A 79 8.23 -14.53 8.12
C LYS A 79 8.32 -14.82 6.62
N ASN A 80 8.00 -16.04 6.19
CA ASN A 80 8.04 -16.41 4.78
C ASN A 80 7.01 -15.64 3.95
N PHE A 81 5.81 -15.44 4.50
CA PHE A 81 4.73 -14.71 3.85
C PHE A 81 5.12 -13.23 3.66
N ASN A 82 5.60 -12.59 4.71
CA ASN A 82 5.96 -11.17 4.69
C ASN A 82 7.26 -10.84 3.93
N SER A 83 8.05 -11.83 3.51
CA SER A 83 9.33 -11.55 2.84
C SER A 83 9.19 -10.77 1.53
N MET A 84 8.05 -10.87 0.82
CA MET A 84 7.78 -10.03 -0.35
C MET A 84 7.52 -8.55 -0.02
N SER A 85 7.28 -8.24 1.25
CA SER A 85 7.04 -6.89 1.75
C SER A 85 8.23 -6.32 2.53
N GLN A 86 9.40 -6.96 2.41
CA GLN A 86 10.64 -6.44 2.97
C GLN A 86 11.09 -5.21 2.17
N MET A 87 11.21 -4.08 2.85
CA MET A 87 11.70 -2.85 2.25
C MET A 87 13.21 -2.94 2.00
N ASN A 88 13.61 -2.66 0.75
CA ASN A 88 15.02 -2.51 0.40
C ASN A 88 15.49 -1.06 0.62
N SER A 89 16.79 -0.82 0.47
CA SER A 89 17.42 0.51 0.62
C SER A 89 16.76 1.58 -0.24
N ASP A 90 16.36 1.22 -1.46
CA ASP A 90 15.79 2.16 -2.42
C ASP A 90 14.38 2.59 -1.99
N SER A 91 13.60 1.66 -1.44
CA SER A 91 12.26 1.91 -0.89
C SER A 91 12.34 2.80 0.35
N LEU A 92 13.27 2.52 1.26
CA LEU A 92 13.50 3.35 2.46
C LEU A 92 13.97 4.76 2.06
N THR A 93 14.84 4.87 1.06
CA THR A 93 15.29 6.17 0.53
C THR A 93 14.13 6.94 -0.09
N ARG A 94 13.29 6.29 -0.89
CA ARG A 94 12.08 6.88 -1.48
C ARG A 94 11.14 7.43 -0.41
N MET A 95 10.94 6.68 0.67
CA MET A 95 10.10 7.11 1.78
C MET A 95 10.68 8.32 2.52
N LYS A 96 12.00 8.35 2.79
CA LYS A 96 12.66 9.52 3.40
C LYS A 96 12.48 10.77 2.54
N VAL A 97 12.73 10.64 1.24
CA VAL A 97 12.58 11.76 0.30
C VAL A 97 11.13 12.25 0.23
N LEU A 98 10.14 11.35 0.28
CA LEU A 98 8.73 11.73 0.37
C LEU A 98 8.42 12.51 1.66
N VAL A 99 8.98 12.10 2.80
CA VAL A 99 8.81 12.81 4.07
C VAL A 99 9.38 14.22 4.00
N ASP A 100 10.62 14.36 3.51
CA ASP A 100 11.28 15.67 3.35
C ASP A 100 10.50 16.59 2.41
N PHE A 101 9.94 16.02 1.33
CA PHE A 101 9.07 16.73 0.42
C PHE A 101 7.82 17.28 1.13
N LEU A 102 7.12 16.46 1.91
CA LEU A 102 5.88 16.85 2.59
C LEU A 102 6.11 17.91 3.68
N GLN A 103 7.25 17.87 4.37
CA GLN A 103 7.63 18.92 5.33
C GLN A 103 7.73 20.30 4.66
N SER A 104 8.14 20.34 3.39
CA SER A 104 8.24 21.58 2.61
C SER A 104 6.95 21.98 1.88
N HIS A 105 5.94 21.10 1.88
CA HIS A 105 4.68 21.28 1.15
C HIS A 105 3.46 20.98 2.04
N PRO A 106 3.16 21.84 3.03
CA PRO A 106 2.06 21.63 3.98
C PRO A 106 0.67 21.65 3.32
N ASP A 107 0.58 22.11 2.07
CA ASP A 107 -0.63 22.11 1.23
C ASP A 107 -0.85 20.80 0.48
N VAL A 108 0.03 19.81 0.65
CA VAL A 108 -0.05 18.49 0.02
C VAL A 108 -0.37 17.40 1.06
N GLN A 109 -1.34 16.56 0.70
CA GLN A 109 -1.66 15.30 1.37
C GLN A 109 -1.46 14.14 0.39
N ILE A 110 -0.87 13.05 0.87
CA ILE A 110 -0.75 11.76 0.19
C ILE A 110 -1.84 10.85 0.71
N LEU A 111 -2.64 10.32 -0.21
CA LEU A 111 -3.60 9.26 0.06
C LEU A 111 -3.09 7.96 -0.56
N VAL A 112 -2.70 7.02 0.30
CA VAL A 112 -2.16 5.71 -0.08
C VAL A 112 -3.31 4.72 -0.19
N VAL A 113 -3.74 4.42 -1.41
CA VAL A 113 -4.76 3.41 -1.71
C VAL A 113 -4.09 2.06 -1.87
N SER A 114 -4.41 1.07 -1.02
CA SER A 114 -3.64 -0.18 -0.96
C SER A 114 -4.49 -1.44 -0.96
N HIS A 115 -4.16 -2.38 -1.84
CA HIS A 115 -4.63 -3.77 -1.75
C HIS A 115 -3.58 -4.62 -1.03
N SER A 116 -3.63 -4.59 0.29
CA SER A 116 -2.76 -5.37 1.18
C SER A 116 -3.61 -6.23 2.10
N ASN A 117 -2.98 -6.98 3.01
CA ASN A 117 -3.62 -7.65 4.14
C ASN A 117 -2.98 -7.15 5.44
N TRP A 118 -3.60 -7.42 6.60
CA TRP A 118 -3.09 -6.94 7.90
C TRP A 118 -1.65 -7.37 8.19
N SER A 119 -1.26 -8.61 7.83
CA SER A 119 0.10 -9.09 8.09
C SER A 119 1.16 -8.32 7.30
N HIS A 120 0.93 -8.10 6.00
CA HIS A 120 1.84 -7.28 5.20
C HIS A 120 1.83 -5.82 5.65
N PHE A 121 0.64 -5.25 5.87
CA PHE A 121 0.52 -3.85 6.28
C PHE A 121 1.29 -3.58 7.57
N GLU A 122 1.05 -4.35 8.64
CA GLU A 122 1.76 -4.17 9.90
C GLU A 122 3.27 -4.36 9.75
N PHE A 123 3.69 -5.38 9.00
CA PHE A 123 5.12 -5.62 8.75
C PHE A 123 5.79 -4.46 8.00
N ILE A 124 5.08 -3.80 7.10
CA ILE A 124 5.58 -2.62 6.39
C ILE A 124 5.63 -1.42 7.35
N MET A 125 4.59 -1.21 8.16
CA MET A 125 4.55 -0.11 9.13
C MET A 125 5.67 -0.24 10.17
N GLU A 126 5.97 -1.45 10.66
CA GLU A 126 7.10 -1.72 11.57
C GLU A 126 8.45 -1.27 10.97
N GLN A 127 8.67 -1.52 9.68
CA GLN A 127 9.89 -1.08 8.98
C GLN A 127 9.92 0.44 8.71
N LEU A 128 8.75 1.08 8.65
CA LEU A 128 8.62 2.52 8.43
C LEU A 128 8.70 3.34 9.71
N ASP A 129 8.55 2.75 10.89
CA ASP A 129 8.48 3.48 12.17
C ASP A 129 9.69 4.38 12.43
N GLU A 130 10.88 3.99 11.95
CA GLU A 130 12.10 4.82 12.07
C GLU A 130 12.08 6.06 11.17
N ILE A 131 11.35 6.02 10.06
CA ILE A 131 11.28 7.09 9.04
C ILE A 131 10.05 7.97 9.24
N LEU A 132 8.93 7.34 9.59
CA LEU A 132 7.63 7.94 9.82
C LEU A 132 7.13 7.54 11.20
N PRO A 133 7.65 8.16 12.27
CA PRO A 133 7.09 7.97 13.61
C PRO A 133 5.58 8.26 13.55
N TYR A 134 4.78 7.37 14.14
CA TYR A 134 3.31 7.46 14.12
C TYR A 134 2.66 7.27 12.74
N CYS A 135 3.32 6.62 11.77
CA CYS A 135 2.72 6.30 10.47
C CYS A 135 1.34 5.61 10.58
N ARG A 136 1.17 4.74 11.58
CA ARG A 136 -0.10 4.04 11.87
C ARG A 136 -1.25 4.99 12.21
N ALA A 137 -0.97 6.17 12.77
CA ALA A 137 -2.00 7.16 13.06
C ALA A 137 -2.65 7.75 11.79
N GLY A 138 -2.05 7.51 10.61
CA GLY A 138 -2.62 7.85 9.30
C GLY A 138 -3.60 6.81 8.74
N LEU A 139 -3.79 5.66 9.41
CA LEU A 139 -4.70 4.62 8.94
C LEU A 139 -6.16 5.09 9.01
N ILE A 140 -6.89 4.98 7.91
CA ILE A 140 -8.31 5.28 7.86
C ILE A 140 -9.09 4.03 8.27
N GLU A 141 -9.92 4.16 9.30
CA GLU A 141 -10.78 3.10 9.82
C GLU A 141 -12.26 3.50 9.78
N ASN A 142 -13.17 2.51 9.65
CA ASN A 142 -14.62 2.79 9.58
C ASN A 142 -15.15 3.44 10.85
N ASP A 143 -14.74 2.93 12.02
CA ASP A 143 -15.36 3.26 13.31
C ASP A 143 -14.51 4.20 14.20
N GLN A 144 -13.46 4.81 13.64
CA GLN A 144 -12.56 5.69 14.39
C GLN A 144 -12.68 7.17 13.99
N ALA A 145 -11.96 8.05 14.68
CA ALA A 145 -11.85 9.44 14.25
C ALA A 145 -11.12 9.54 12.89
N ILE A 146 -11.38 10.61 12.14
CA ILE A 146 -10.61 10.89 10.91
C ILE A 146 -9.15 11.13 11.31
N PRO A 147 -8.19 10.36 10.77
CA PRO A 147 -6.79 10.55 11.08
C PRO A 147 -6.31 11.93 10.64
N LYS A 148 -5.37 12.51 11.40
CA LYS A 148 -4.71 13.78 11.06
C LYS A 148 -3.31 13.47 10.55
N GLY A 149 -2.98 13.97 9.37
CA GLY A 149 -1.63 13.81 8.80
C GLY A 149 -1.59 14.12 7.32
N GLN A 150 -0.36 14.25 6.81
CA GLN A 150 -0.11 14.40 5.37
C GLN A 150 -0.01 13.05 4.65
N ILE A 151 0.15 11.92 5.34
CA ILE A 151 0.10 10.60 4.71
C ILE A 151 -1.03 9.82 5.36
N LEU A 152 -2.05 9.48 4.57
CA LEU A 152 -3.20 8.72 5.00
C LEU A 152 -3.25 7.38 4.25
N PHE A 153 -3.56 6.31 4.95
CA PHE A 153 -3.66 4.97 4.37
C PHE A 153 -5.12 4.56 4.24
N ALA A 154 -5.55 4.28 3.01
CA ALA A 154 -6.87 3.74 2.66
C ALA A 154 -6.71 2.30 2.16
N PRO A 155 -6.66 1.31 3.04
CA PRO A 155 -6.36 -0.03 2.60
C PRO A 155 -7.63 -0.91 2.50
N SER A 156 -7.59 -1.92 1.62
CA SER A 156 -8.74 -2.76 1.26
C SER A 156 -9.31 -3.57 2.43
N MET A 157 -8.51 -3.89 3.45
CA MET A 157 -9.00 -4.60 4.63
C MET A 157 -9.93 -3.74 5.49
N THR A 158 -9.83 -2.41 5.41
CA THR A 158 -10.79 -1.52 6.07
C THR A 158 -11.98 -1.20 5.15
N SER A 159 -11.69 -0.80 3.90
CA SER A 159 -12.74 -0.36 2.97
C SER A 159 -13.63 -1.52 2.48
N GLN A 160 -13.12 -2.75 2.54
CA GLN A 160 -13.76 -3.95 1.98
C GLN A 160 -13.99 -3.86 0.46
N CYS A 161 -13.27 -2.97 -0.22
CA CYS A 161 -13.32 -2.78 -1.66
C CYS A 161 -12.24 -3.62 -2.38
N GLU A 162 -12.63 -4.31 -3.45
CA GLU A 162 -11.70 -5.16 -4.23
C GLU A 162 -10.85 -4.35 -5.22
N LYS A 163 -11.34 -3.19 -5.67
CA LYS A 163 -10.68 -2.37 -6.69
C LYS A 163 -10.18 -1.05 -6.08
N HIS A 164 -9.08 -0.53 -6.65
CA HIS A 164 -8.51 0.73 -6.19
C HIS A 164 -9.47 1.93 -6.38
N PRO A 165 -10.22 2.07 -7.50
CA PRO A 165 -11.22 3.14 -7.62
C PRO A 165 -12.27 3.11 -6.51
N ASP A 166 -12.83 1.93 -6.22
CA ASP A 166 -13.85 1.77 -5.17
C ASP A 166 -13.27 2.09 -3.77
N THR A 167 -12.00 1.74 -3.54
CA THR A 167 -11.30 2.09 -2.29
C THR A 167 -11.04 3.59 -2.17
N LEU A 168 -10.69 4.26 -3.28
CA LEU A 168 -10.53 5.70 -3.32
C LEU A 168 -11.86 6.41 -3.07
N ASP A 169 -12.94 5.99 -3.72
CA ASP A 169 -14.28 6.57 -3.54
C ASP A 169 -14.74 6.44 -2.08
N TRP A 170 -14.49 5.29 -1.46
CA TRP A 170 -14.71 5.10 -0.03
C TRP A 170 -13.88 6.10 0.80
N ALA A 171 -12.59 6.26 0.50
CA ALA A 171 -11.71 7.16 1.24
C ALA A 171 -12.12 8.63 1.10
N ILE A 172 -12.47 9.08 -0.11
CA ILE A 172 -12.98 10.43 -0.39
C ILE A 172 -14.22 10.72 0.47
N LYS A 173 -15.19 9.81 0.49
CA LYS A 173 -16.40 9.95 1.31
C LYS A 173 -16.07 9.97 2.80
N ARG A 174 -15.18 9.07 3.24
CA ARG A 174 -14.80 8.89 4.65
C ARG A 174 -14.06 10.10 5.22
N LEU A 175 -13.18 10.69 4.41
CA LEU A 175 -12.39 11.87 4.74
C LEU A 175 -13.12 13.19 4.45
N LYS A 176 -14.25 13.14 3.73
CA LYS A 176 -14.98 14.31 3.23
C LYS A 176 -14.09 15.22 2.39
N ILE A 177 -13.32 14.63 1.48
CA ILE A 177 -12.48 15.38 0.54
C ILE A 177 -13.40 16.17 -0.40
N ASP A 178 -13.16 17.46 -0.52
CA ASP A 178 -13.86 18.33 -1.46
C ASP A 178 -13.40 18.00 -2.89
N LEU A 179 -14.33 17.65 -3.78
CA LEU A 179 -14.00 17.31 -5.17
C LEU A 179 -13.64 18.54 -6.01
N ASN A 180 -13.82 19.75 -5.46
CA ASN A 180 -13.29 20.98 -6.05
C ASN A 180 -11.80 21.19 -5.74
N ASP A 181 -11.25 20.50 -4.74
CA ASP A 181 -9.82 20.53 -4.45
C ASP A 181 -9.04 19.67 -5.48
N PRO A 182 -7.78 20.03 -5.79
CA PRO A 182 -6.96 19.25 -6.72
C PRO A 182 -6.74 17.80 -6.26
N LEU A 183 -7.08 16.85 -7.15
CA LEU A 183 -6.83 15.42 -6.98
C LEU A 183 -5.86 14.94 -8.06
N ILE A 184 -4.70 14.42 -7.67
CA ILE A 184 -3.68 13.92 -8.60
C ILE A 184 -3.46 12.44 -8.39
N SER A 185 -3.83 11.62 -9.35
CA SER A 185 -3.54 10.19 -9.31
C SER A 185 -2.21 9.87 -10.00
N LEU A 186 -1.31 9.27 -9.23
CA LEU A 186 -0.14 8.53 -9.75
C LEU A 186 -0.41 7.03 -9.79
N LEU A 187 -1.62 6.60 -9.42
CA LEU A 187 -2.01 5.20 -9.38
C LEU A 187 -2.66 4.81 -10.71
N ASN A 188 -1.98 3.98 -11.52
CA ASN A 188 -2.40 3.65 -12.89
C ASN A 188 -3.80 3.04 -13.02
N THR A 189 -4.36 2.45 -11.96
CA THR A 189 -5.71 1.91 -11.93
C THR A 189 -6.79 2.95 -11.63
N VAL A 190 -6.40 4.17 -11.26
CA VAL A 190 -7.30 5.31 -10.99
C VAL A 190 -6.96 6.40 -12.01
N GLN A 191 -7.70 6.41 -13.12
CA GLN A 191 -7.47 7.35 -14.23
C GLN A 191 -8.54 8.44 -14.35
N ALA A 192 -9.61 8.33 -13.56
CA ALA A 192 -10.68 9.30 -13.46
C ALA A 192 -11.33 9.18 -12.07
N VAL A 193 -11.92 10.28 -11.61
CA VAL A 193 -12.80 10.34 -10.43
C VAL A 193 -14.04 11.13 -10.84
N GLU A 194 -15.22 10.54 -10.71
CA GLU A 194 -16.47 11.19 -11.10
C GLU A 194 -16.74 12.42 -10.22
N GLY A 195 -17.13 13.53 -10.84
CA GLY A 195 -17.43 14.78 -10.14
C GLY A 195 -16.22 15.61 -9.70
N ALA A 196 -14.99 15.17 -9.98
CA ALA A 196 -13.77 15.91 -9.67
C ALA A 196 -13.24 16.64 -10.91
N GLU A 197 -13.64 17.90 -11.11
CA GLU A 197 -13.22 18.71 -12.28
C GLU A 197 -11.71 18.97 -12.32
N GLN A 198 -11.08 19.06 -11.14
CA GLN A 198 -9.63 19.26 -10.99
C GLN A 198 -8.88 17.94 -10.79
N PHE A 199 -9.43 16.82 -11.25
CA PHE A 199 -8.73 15.55 -11.25
C PHE A 199 -7.69 15.49 -12.38
N LYS A 200 -6.48 15.02 -12.06
CA LYS A 200 -5.46 14.69 -13.05
C LYS A 200 -4.84 13.33 -12.79
N TYR A 201 -4.83 12.48 -13.80
CA TYR A 201 -4.00 11.29 -13.83
C TYR A 201 -2.63 11.60 -14.44
N THR A 202 -1.57 11.15 -13.80
CA THR A 202 -0.20 11.21 -14.32
C THR A 202 0.38 9.79 -14.39
N PRO A 203 0.69 9.28 -15.59
CA PRO A 203 1.24 7.94 -15.73
C PRO A 203 2.66 7.88 -15.17
N VAL A 204 2.90 6.89 -14.31
CA VAL A 204 4.21 6.64 -13.68
C VAL A 204 4.55 5.16 -13.72
N GLY A 205 5.83 4.86 -13.48
CA GLY A 205 6.32 3.49 -13.38
C GLY A 205 5.80 2.75 -12.14
N PRO A 206 6.14 1.46 -12.01
CA PRO A 206 5.78 0.65 -10.84
C PRO A 206 6.43 1.15 -9.54
N ASN A 207 7.51 1.94 -9.65
CA ASN A 207 8.25 2.52 -8.54
C ASN A 207 8.25 4.04 -8.69
N LEU A 208 7.74 4.75 -7.68
CA LEU A 208 7.71 6.21 -7.70
C LEU A 208 9.11 6.81 -7.51
N ARG A 209 9.38 7.89 -8.23
CA ARG A 209 10.58 8.71 -8.09
C ARG A 209 10.21 10.07 -7.53
N MET A 210 11.20 10.78 -6.98
CA MET A 210 10.98 12.12 -6.42
C MET A 210 10.39 13.09 -7.46
N GLU A 211 10.88 13.02 -8.70
CA GLU A 211 10.37 13.79 -9.81
C GLU A 211 8.86 13.60 -10.03
N ASP A 212 8.32 12.40 -9.78
CA ASP A 212 6.89 12.13 -9.93
C ASP A 212 6.07 12.96 -8.92
N PHE A 213 6.53 13.05 -7.67
CA PHE A 213 5.87 13.85 -6.62
C PHE A 213 5.99 15.37 -6.87
N VAL A 214 7.18 15.83 -7.27
CA VAL A 214 7.41 17.25 -7.59
C VAL A 214 6.55 17.68 -8.79
N ASN A 215 6.52 16.86 -9.83
CA ASN A 215 5.68 17.11 -11.00
C ASN A 215 4.19 17.13 -10.62
N ALA A 216 3.73 16.17 -9.82
CA ALA A 216 2.35 16.11 -9.35
C ALA A 216 1.93 17.34 -8.54
N ALA A 217 2.79 17.80 -7.62
CA ALA A 217 2.47 18.92 -6.74
C ALA A 217 2.48 20.29 -7.44
N THR A 218 3.16 20.38 -8.59
CA THR A 218 3.25 21.61 -9.39
C THR A 218 2.19 21.71 -10.49
N VAL A 219 1.46 20.63 -10.79
CA VAL A 219 0.39 20.58 -11.81
C VAL A 219 -0.60 21.73 -11.71
N PHE A 220 -0.98 22.10 -10.49
CA PHE A 220 -1.98 23.13 -10.21
C PHE A 220 -1.38 24.44 -9.70
N SER A 221 -0.05 24.58 -9.73
CA SER A 221 0.67 25.78 -9.29
C SER A 221 0.73 26.86 -10.39
N SER A 222 0.24 26.56 -11.59
CA SER A 222 0.14 27.51 -12.70
C SER A 222 -1.31 27.95 -12.96
N THR A 223 -1.84 28.82 -12.11
CA THR A 223 -2.94 29.73 -12.49
C THR A 223 -2.59 31.16 -12.07
N SER A 224 -2.24 31.95 -13.09
CA SER A 224 -2.19 33.41 -13.30
C SER A 224 -2.35 34.42 -12.13
N PRO A 225 -1.71 35.60 -12.25
CA PRO A 225 -1.72 36.64 -11.23
C PRO A 225 -3.14 37.12 -10.93
N ARG A 226 -3.43 37.36 -9.65
CA ARG A 226 -4.66 38.06 -9.24
C ARG A 226 -4.72 39.40 -9.99
N PRO A 227 -5.81 39.70 -10.72
CA PRO A 227 -6.02 41.06 -11.20
C PRO A 227 -6.19 41.98 -9.98
N ASN A 228 -5.51 43.13 -10.05
CA ASN A 228 -5.53 44.20 -9.05
C ASN A 228 -6.94 44.72 -8.78
#